data_AF-A0A437QLT6-F1
#
_entry.id   AF-A0A437QLT6-F1
#
_cell.length_a   1.000
_cell.length_b   1.000
_cell.length_c   1.000
_cell.angle_alpha   90.00
_cell.angle_beta   90.00
_cell.angle_gamma   90.00
#
_symmetry.space_group_name_H-M   'P 1'
#
loop_
_entity.id
_entity.type
_entity.pdbx_description
1 polymer ?
#
loop_
_entity_poly.entity_id
_entity_poly.type
_entity_poly.pdbx_seq_one_letter_code
_entity_poly.pdbx_strand_id
1 'polypeptide(L)'
;MHKKEGKFLSTNTVNSKESIQLGLVKTINVGVRDGHGGESKYWPLCDDRYFPSKGSKRYLDFNAWWEEVVFLTPNASLTRQDLVLQMANKDGGAHVDAKVEEKYDRFRNSWVAGSSLVGIKSGTVRGYDNIPTYPAIRQIAFELLASLQP
;
A
#
# COMPACT_ATOMS: atom_id res chain seq x y z
N MET A 1 27.09 -19.02 4.75
CA MET A 1 26.50 -17.67 4.73
C MET A 1 25.69 -17.50 6.02
N HIS A 2 26.23 -16.80 7.02
CA HIS A 2 25.50 -16.56 8.28
C HIS A 2 24.33 -15.62 8.01
N LYS A 3 23.10 -16.10 8.18
CA LYS A 3 21.93 -15.23 8.27
C LYS A 3 22.11 -14.39 9.54
N LYS A 4 22.32 -13.08 9.40
CA LYS A 4 21.98 -12.17 10.50
C LYS A 4 20.50 -12.41 10.79
N GLU A 5 20.16 -12.89 11.99
CA GLU A 5 18.78 -12.93 12.49
C GLU A 5 18.30 -11.49 12.77
N GLY A 6 18.31 -10.65 11.73
CA GLY A 6 17.80 -9.29 11.80
C GLY A 6 16.28 -9.35 11.88
N LYS A 7 15.71 -8.62 12.83
CA LYS A 7 14.27 -8.37 12.86
C LYS A 7 13.94 -7.18 11.96
N PHE A 8 12.82 -7.27 11.26
CA PHE A 8 12.35 -6.30 10.28
C PHE A 8 11.12 -5.58 10.80
N LEU A 9 11.13 -4.25 10.71
CA LEU A 9 10.03 -3.38 11.06
C LEU A 9 8.84 -3.64 10.13
N SER A 10 7.70 -4.01 10.71
CA SER A 10 6.40 -3.95 10.07
C SER A 10 5.58 -2.83 10.69
N THR A 11 5.04 -1.97 9.83
CA THR A 11 4.06 -0.93 10.13
C THR A 11 2.66 -1.30 9.62
N ASN A 12 2.49 -2.55 9.15
CA ASN A 12 1.25 -3.02 8.56
C ASN A 12 0.08 -2.91 9.54
N THR A 13 -0.93 -2.13 9.19
CA THR A 13 -2.14 -1.96 9.99
C THR A 13 -3.25 -2.89 9.50
N VAL A 14 -3.70 -3.80 10.37
CA VAL A 14 -4.80 -4.73 10.08
C VAL A 14 -6.06 -4.25 10.80
N ASN A 15 -7.13 -3.99 10.05
CA ASN A 15 -8.45 -3.71 10.62
C ASN A 15 -9.41 -4.87 10.33
N SER A 16 -9.62 -5.73 11.33
CA SER A 16 -10.46 -6.94 11.19
C SER A 16 -11.94 -6.67 10.87
N LYS A 17 -12.40 -5.42 10.92
CA LYS A 17 -13.78 -5.02 10.60
C LYS A 17 -13.96 -4.60 9.13
N GLU A 18 -12.89 -4.42 8.36
CA GLU A 18 -12.96 -3.94 6.98
C GLU A 18 -12.70 -5.07 5.98
N SER A 19 -13.52 -5.13 4.93
CA SER A 19 -13.42 -6.09 3.82
C SER A 19 -12.30 -5.74 2.83
N ILE A 20 -11.86 -4.48 2.83
CA ILE A 20 -10.70 -3.99 2.08
C ILE A 20 -9.71 -3.43 3.11
N GLN A 21 -8.45 -3.86 3.03
CA GLN A 21 -7.40 -3.41 3.93
C GLN A 21 -6.18 -3.02 3.10
N LEU A 22 -5.64 -1.83 3.35
CA LEU A 22 -4.45 -1.31 2.69
C LEU A 22 -3.41 -0.91 3.76
N GLY A 23 -2.81 -1.91 4.41
CA GLY A 23 -2.14 -1.68 5.69
C GLY A 23 -0.80 -0.94 5.63
N LEU A 24 -0.32 -0.56 4.44
CA LEU A 24 0.92 0.21 4.24
C LEU A 24 0.69 1.65 3.77
N VAL A 25 -0.56 2.05 3.56
CA VAL A 25 -0.90 3.38 3.06
C VAL A 25 -2.09 3.95 3.80
N LYS A 26 -2.25 5.27 3.75
CA LYS A 26 -3.47 5.97 4.18
C LYS A 26 -4.05 6.75 3.04
N THR A 27 -5.37 6.92 3.06
CA THR A 27 -6.06 7.82 2.15
C THR A 27 -6.07 9.23 2.72
N ILE A 28 -5.83 10.22 1.86
CA ILE A 28 -5.95 11.65 2.18
C ILE A 28 -6.92 12.29 1.21
N ASN A 29 -7.69 13.23 1.74
CA ASN A 29 -8.62 14.05 0.98
C ASN A 29 -8.40 15.51 1.39
N VAL A 30 -7.80 16.30 0.52
CA VAL A 30 -7.45 17.70 0.79
C VAL A 30 -8.21 18.57 -0.19
N GLY A 31 -9.10 19.42 0.33
CA GLY A 31 -9.89 20.34 -0.50
C GLY A 31 -10.96 19.68 -1.36
N VAL A 32 -11.21 18.37 -1.20
CA VAL A 32 -12.29 17.65 -1.89
C VAL A 32 -13.63 18.07 -1.29
N ARG A 33 -14.53 18.57 -2.13
CA ARG A 33 -15.89 18.99 -1.73
C ARG A 33 -16.91 18.26 -2.59
N ASP A 34 -17.65 17.36 -1.95
CA ASP A 34 -18.80 16.69 -2.58
C ASP A 34 -18.47 16.00 -3.91
N GLY A 35 -17.31 15.32 -3.96
CA GLY A 35 -16.80 14.65 -5.16
C GLY A 35 -16.01 15.56 -6.12
N HIS A 36 -15.93 16.87 -5.88
CA HIS A 36 -15.29 17.84 -6.77
C HIS A 36 -14.09 18.56 -6.13
N GLY A 37 -13.14 18.98 -6.97
CA GLY A 37 -11.98 19.79 -6.57
C GLY A 37 -11.00 19.06 -5.65
N GLY A 38 -9.89 19.73 -5.31
CA GLY A 38 -8.88 19.18 -4.40
C GLY A 38 -8.20 17.90 -4.87
N GLU A 39 -7.50 17.25 -3.94
CA GLU A 39 -6.75 16.01 -4.15
C GLU A 39 -7.25 14.89 -3.25
N SER A 40 -7.38 13.70 -3.82
CA SER A 40 -7.68 12.46 -3.11
C SER A 40 -6.59 11.46 -3.43
N LYS A 41 -5.74 11.05 -2.48
CA LYS A 41 -4.56 10.22 -2.78
C LYS A 41 -4.30 9.18 -1.69
N TYR A 42 -3.61 8.12 -2.07
CA TYR A 42 -2.90 7.22 -1.16
C TYR A 42 -1.54 7.80 -0.80
N TRP A 43 -1.17 7.72 0.48
CA TRP A 43 0.07 8.24 1.02
C TRP A 43 0.78 7.19 1.88
N PRO A 44 2.13 7.09 1.85
CA PRO A 44 2.85 6.17 2.71
C PRO A 44 2.75 6.57 4.18
N LEU A 45 2.82 5.59 5.08
CA LEU A 45 2.76 5.81 6.54
C LEU A 45 4.03 6.47 7.11
N CYS A 46 5.16 6.40 6.41
CA CYS A 46 6.44 6.94 6.84
C CYS A 46 6.54 8.47 6.73
N ASP A 47 5.51 9.14 6.21
CA ASP A 47 5.44 10.60 6.19
C ASP A 47 4.83 11.12 7.50
N ASP A 48 5.66 11.18 8.53
CA ASP A 48 5.28 11.59 9.89
C ASP A 48 4.73 13.03 9.96
N ARG A 49 4.96 13.86 8.94
CA ARG A 49 4.42 15.23 8.84
C ARG A 49 2.89 15.25 8.76
N TYR A 50 2.31 14.22 8.13
CA TYR A 50 0.87 14.13 7.88
C TYR A 50 0.19 13.06 8.72
N PHE A 51 0.93 12.05 9.17
CA PHE A 51 0.39 10.96 9.98
C PHE A 51 1.31 10.67 11.16
N PRO A 52 1.19 11.42 12.28
CA PRO A 52 1.93 11.10 13.49
C PRO A 52 1.68 9.64 13.86
N SER A 53 2.77 8.88 14.04
CA SER A 53 2.77 7.43 14.13
C SER A 53 1.88 6.93 15.28
N LYS A 54 0.63 6.60 14.98
CA LYS A 54 -0.27 5.82 15.85
C LYS A 54 -0.37 4.34 15.45
N GLY A 55 0.35 3.93 14.41
CA GLY A 55 0.39 2.53 13.96
C GLY A 55 1.21 1.66 14.90
N SER A 56 0.79 0.40 15.09
CA SER A 56 1.57 -0.59 15.81
C SER A 56 2.85 -0.92 15.02
N LYS A 57 4.00 -0.49 15.55
CA LYS A 57 5.31 -0.93 15.06
C LYS A 57 5.61 -2.30 15.65
N ARG A 58 5.96 -3.27 14.83
CA ARG A 58 6.36 -4.61 15.28
C ARG A 58 7.55 -5.11 14.50
N TYR A 59 8.31 -6.01 15.11
CA TYR A 59 9.54 -6.56 14.55
C TYR A 59 9.34 -8.03 14.24
N LEU A 60 9.52 -8.41 12.98
CA LEU A 60 9.27 -9.75 12.45
C LEU A 60 10.56 -10.35 11.89
N ASP A 61 10.67 -11.67 11.83
CA ASP A 61 11.74 -12.29 11.03
C ASP A 61 11.52 -12.02 9.54
N PHE A 62 12.59 -12.04 8.75
CA PHE A 62 12.54 -11.67 7.33
C PHE A 62 11.39 -12.34 6.57
N ASN A 63 11.26 -13.68 6.66
CA ASN A 63 10.20 -14.39 5.94
C ASN A 63 8.81 -13.91 6.38
N ALA A 64 8.59 -13.76 7.69
CA ALA A 64 7.31 -13.29 8.22
C ALA A 64 6.99 -11.84 7.82
N TRP A 65 7.99 -10.97 7.69
CA TRP A 65 7.84 -9.62 7.18
C TRP A 65 7.56 -9.58 5.67
N TRP A 66 8.31 -10.38 4.91
CA TRP A 66 8.29 -10.44 3.45
C TRP A 66 6.99 -11.04 2.90
N GLU A 67 6.51 -12.10 3.53
CA GLU A 67 5.30 -12.85 3.16
C GLU A 67 4.04 -12.32 3.86
N GLU A 68 4.15 -11.29 4.70
CA GLU A 68 3.00 -10.68 5.36
C GLU A 68 2.00 -10.13 4.33
N VAL A 69 0.72 -10.48 4.47
CA VAL A 69 -0.35 -9.88 3.68
C VAL A 69 -0.54 -8.43 4.13
N VAL A 70 -0.30 -7.52 3.20
CA VAL A 70 -0.34 -6.08 3.46
C VAL A 70 -1.53 -5.41 2.79
N PHE A 71 -1.95 -5.89 1.62
CA PHE A 71 -3.20 -5.50 0.99
C PHE A 71 -4.15 -6.70 0.95
N LEU A 72 -5.41 -6.47 1.30
CA LEU A 72 -6.47 -7.47 1.28
C LEU A 72 -7.75 -6.86 0.70
N THR A 73 -8.44 -7.64 -0.10
CA THR A 73 -9.75 -7.33 -0.68
C THR A 73 -10.56 -8.64 -0.65
N PRO A 74 -11.89 -8.61 -0.89
CA PRO A 74 -12.66 -9.85 -0.94
C PRO A 74 -12.18 -10.86 -1.99
N ASN A 75 -11.50 -10.40 -3.03
CA ASN A 75 -11.15 -11.21 -4.20
C ASN A 75 -9.65 -11.48 -4.37
N ALA A 76 -8.79 -10.81 -3.60
CA ALA A 76 -7.34 -10.88 -3.75
C ALA A 76 -6.61 -10.34 -2.51
N SER A 77 -5.41 -10.85 -2.29
CA SER A 77 -4.44 -10.34 -1.33
C SER A 77 -3.08 -10.12 -2.00
N LEU A 78 -2.29 -9.21 -1.46
CA LEU A 78 -0.90 -8.99 -1.85
C LEU A 78 -0.01 -8.91 -0.63
N THR A 79 1.14 -9.56 -0.72
CA THR A 79 2.23 -9.46 0.25
C THR A 79 3.22 -8.35 -0.12
N ARG A 80 4.18 -8.04 0.75
CA ARG A 80 5.31 -7.17 0.37
C ARG A 80 6.10 -7.75 -0.79
N GLN A 81 6.33 -9.06 -0.75
CA GLN A 81 6.96 -9.79 -1.84
C GLN A 81 6.25 -9.56 -3.17
N ASP A 82 4.93 -9.75 -3.20
CA ASP A 82 4.14 -9.56 -4.41
C ASP A 82 4.29 -8.14 -4.95
N LEU A 83 4.10 -7.14 -4.09
CA LEU A 83 4.20 -5.73 -4.46
C LEU A 83 5.58 -5.39 -5.06
N VAL A 84 6.66 -5.81 -4.39
CA VAL A 84 8.03 -5.49 -4.83
C VAL A 84 8.37 -6.21 -6.13
N LEU A 85 8.11 -7.52 -6.23
CA LEU A 85 8.44 -8.30 -7.42
C LEU A 85 7.64 -7.83 -8.64
N GLN A 86 6.35 -7.51 -8.46
CA GLN A 86 5.51 -7.02 -9.54
C GLN A 86 5.94 -5.62 -9.99
N MET A 87 6.28 -4.71 -9.07
CA MET A 87 6.80 -3.39 -9.42
C MET A 87 8.13 -3.47 -10.18
N ALA A 88 9.08 -4.24 -9.64
CA ALA A 88 10.44 -4.38 -10.20
C ALA A 88 10.43 -5.00 -11.60
N ASN A 89 9.59 -6.01 -11.83
CA ASN A 89 9.53 -6.70 -13.11
C ASN A 89 8.70 -5.96 -14.17
N LYS A 90 7.91 -4.95 -13.79
CA LYS A 90 6.87 -4.40 -14.68
C LYS A 90 6.89 -2.88 -14.86
N ASP A 91 7.31 -2.07 -13.90
CA ASP A 91 7.20 -0.59 -14.02
C ASP A 91 8.55 0.13 -14.21
N GLY A 92 9.65 -0.61 -14.34
CA GLY A 92 11.01 -0.06 -14.50
C GLY A 92 11.45 0.28 -15.94
N GLY A 93 10.55 0.27 -16.92
CA GLY A 93 10.88 0.57 -18.33
C GLY A 93 11.58 -0.55 -19.12
N ALA A 94 11.99 -1.63 -18.45
CA ALA A 94 12.43 -2.89 -19.08
C ALA A 94 11.39 -3.98 -18.78
N HIS A 95 10.33 -4.06 -19.59
CA HIS A 95 9.32 -5.12 -19.47
C HIS A 95 9.95 -6.47 -19.86
N VAL A 96 10.40 -7.25 -18.87
CA VAL A 96 10.98 -8.58 -19.10
C VAL A 96 9.91 -9.66 -19.26
N ASP A 97 8.67 -9.42 -18.83
CA ASP A 97 7.58 -10.39 -18.92
C ASP A 97 6.30 -9.78 -19.49
N ALA A 98 5.73 -10.43 -20.51
CA ALA A 98 4.52 -9.97 -21.21
C ALA A 98 3.20 -10.17 -20.43
N LYS A 99 3.19 -10.96 -19.34
CA LYS A 99 2.00 -11.23 -18.51
C LYS A 99 2.03 -10.42 -17.23
N VAL A 100 1.13 -9.47 -17.05
CA VAL A 100 0.85 -8.92 -15.72
C VAL A 100 0.06 -9.99 -14.95
N GLU A 101 0.45 -10.28 -13.72
CA GLU A 101 -0.36 -11.17 -12.88
C GLU A 101 -1.71 -10.51 -12.62
N GLU A 102 -2.80 -11.20 -12.92
CA GLU A 102 -4.18 -10.69 -12.79
C GLU A 102 -4.49 -10.18 -11.38
N LYS A 103 -3.82 -10.72 -10.34
CA LYS A 103 -3.95 -10.23 -8.97
C LYS A 103 -3.39 -8.82 -8.80
N TYR A 104 -2.30 -8.44 -9.47
CA TYR A 104 -1.71 -7.10 -9.41
C TYR A 104 -2.50 -6.07 -10.20
N ASP A 105 -2.88 -6.42 -11.43
CA ASP A 105 -3.61 -5.53 -12.32
C ASP A 105 -4.94 -5.07 -11.71
N ARG A 106 -5.57 -5.92 -10.89
CA ARG A 106 -6.76 -5.56 -10.12
C ARG A 106 -6.52 -4.41 -9.13
N PHE A 107 -5.35 -4.32 -8.51
CA PHE A 107 -4.98 -3.20 -7.66
C PHE A 107 -4.48 -1.97 -8.45
N ARG A 108 -4.07 -2.16 -9.71
CA ARG A 108 -3.52 -1.11 -10.59
C ARG A 108 -4.60 -0.35 -11.39
N ASN A 109 -5.59 -1.06 -11.94
CA ASN A 109 -6.51 -0.53 -12.95
C ASN A 109 -7.93 -0.24 -12.43
N SER A 110 -8.22 -0.58 -11.17
CA SER A 110 -9.47 -0.18 -10.53
C SER A 110 -9.14 0.72 -9.35
N TRP A 111 -9.93 1.78 -9.15
CA TRP A 111 -10.18 2.35 -7.82
C TRP A 111 -10.08 1.20 -6.82
N VAL A 112 -9.07 1.22 -5.96
CA VAL A 112 -8.59 0.02 -5.26
C VAL A 112 -9.74 -0.87 -4.79
N ALA A 113 -9.98 -1.96 -5.51
CA ALA A 113 -11.03 -2.92 -5.23
C ALA A 113 -12.44 -2.33 -4.97
N GLY A 114 -12.81 -1.27 -5.69
CA GLY A 114 -14.10 -0.59 -5.55
C GLY A 114 -14.13 0.53 -4.51
N SER A 115 -12.98 0.96 -3.98
CA SER A 115 -12.91 2.07 -3.02
C SER A 115 -13.04 3.41 -3.73
N SER A 116 -14.24 4.00 -3.74
CA SER A 116 -14.51 5.34 -4.28
C SER A 116 -15.04 6.30 -3.22
N LEU A 117 -14.78 7.59 -3.43
CA LEU A 117 -15.45 8.64 -2.66
C LEU A 117 -16.78 8.96 -3.32
N VAL A 118 -17.84 9.10 -2.53
CA VAL A 118 -19.16 9.52 -3.02
C VAL A 118 -19.52 10.84 -2.34
N GLY A 119 -19.79 11.87 -3.14
CA GLY A 119 -20.31 13.14 -2.65
C GLY A 119 -21.64 12.93 -1.94
N ILE A 120 -21.73 13.34 -0.67
CA ILE A 120 -22.93 13.13 0.16
C ILE A 120 -24.15 13.85 -0.42
N LYS A 121 -23.96 15.01 -1.07
CA LYS A 121 -25.05 15.82 -1.63
C LYS A 121 -25.22 15.58 -3.13
N SER A 122 -24.12 15.59 -3.89
CA SER A 122 -24.17 15.44 -5.35
C SER A 122 -24.33 13.99 -5.81
N GLY A 123 -23.98 13.02 -4.97
CA GLY A 123 -23.83 11.62 -5.37
C GLY A 123 -22.63 11.38 -6.30
N THR A 124 -21.80 12.39 -6.54
CA THR A 124 -20.68 12.29 -7.49
C THR A 124 -19.64 11.29 -6.98
N VAL A 125 -19.37 10.29 -7.80
CA VAL A 125 -18.33 9.30 -7.55
C VAL A 125 -16.99 9.85 -8.02
N ARG A 126 -15.99 9.82 -7.14
CA ARG A 126 -14.61 10.25 -7.42
C ARG A 126 -13.61 9.17 -7.04
N GLY A 127 -12.49 9.16 -7.76
CA GLY A 127 -11.31 8.35 -7.47
C GLY A 127 -10.17 9.04 -6.81
N TYR A 128 -9.26 8.16 -6.41
CA TYR A 128 -7.96 8.54 -5.93
C TYR A 128 -7.07 8.86 -7.14
N ASP A 129 -6.32 9.95 -7.02
CA ASP A 129 -5.48 10.53 -8.05
C ASP A 129 -4.15 9.76 -8.22
N ASN A 130 -3.93 8.68 -7.46
CA ASN A 130 -2.79 7.77 -7.61
C ASN A 130 -3.17 6.33 -7.26
N ILE A 131 -2.24 5.41 -7.59
CA ILE A 131 -2.35 3.97 -7.33
C ILE A 131 -1.69 3.68 -5.96
N PRO A 132 -2.27 2.85 -5.08
CA PRO A 132 -1.74 2.61 -3.73
C PRO A 132 -0.41 1.84 -3.73
N THR A 133 -0.06 1.15 -4.81
CA THR A 133 1.14 0.31 -4.89
C THR A 133 2.41 1.15 -4.83
N TYR A 134 2.45 2.32 -5.51
CA TYR A 134 3.60 3.22 -5.48
C TYR A 134 3.94 3.75 -4.07
N PRO A 135 3.01 4.36 -3.31
CA PRO A 135 3.29 4.76 -1.94
C PRO A 135 3.56 3.55 -1.03
N ALA A 136 2.96 2.38 -1.26
CA ALA A 136 3.30 1.17 -0.50
C ALA A 136 4.75 0.72 -0.71
N ILE A 137 5.29 0.77 -1.94
CA ILE A 137 6.71 0.49 -2.19
C ILE A 137 7.61 1.46 -1.40
N ARG A 138 7.24 2.75 -1.36
CA ARG A 138 7.95 3.73 -0.53
C ARG A 138 7.90 3.38 0.96
N GLN A 139 6.77 2.88 1.45
CA GLN A 139 6.63 2.40 2.82
C GLN A 139 7.51 1.17 3.10
N ILE A 140 7.56 0.20 2.19
CA ILE A 140 8.40 -1.01 2.33
C ILE A 140 9.88 -0.64 2.36
N ALA A 141 10.31 0.29 1.51
CA ALA A 141 11.68 0.79 1.51
C ALA A 141 12.04 1.46 2.85
N PHE A 142 11.14 2.27 3.40
CA PHE A 142 11.31 2.88 4.72
C PHE A 142 11.45 1.82 5.82
N GLU A 143 10.55 0.83 5.85
CA GLU A 143 10.60 -0.27 6.81
C GLU A 143 11.94 -1.01 6.77
N LEU A 144 12.41 -1.36 5.56
CA LEU A 144 13.69 -2.01 5.37
C LEU A 144 14.85 -1.15 5.90
N LEU A 145 14.91 0.12 5.51
CA LEU A 145 15.97 1.04 5.95
C LEU A 145 15.99 1.20 7.47
N ALA A 146 14.82 1.38 8.09
CA ALA A 146 14.69 1.47 9.54
C ALA A 146 15.09 0.16 10.27
N SER A 147 14.94 -0.99 9.61
CA SER A 147 15.37 -2.29 10.14
C SER A 147 16.88 -2.51 10.11
N LEU A 148 17.58 -1.76 9.26
CA LEU A 148 19.03 -1.87 9.06
C LEU A 148 19.82 -0.83 9.84
N GLN A 149 19.15 0.13 10.47
CA GLN A 149 19.81 1.11 11.34
C GLN A 149 20.33 0.43 12.62
N PRO A 150 21.58 0.71 13.04
CA PRO A 150 22.18 0.14 14.25
C PRO A 150 21.46 0.52 15.55
#